data_AF-A0A919EA54-F1
#
_entry.id   AF-A0A919EA54-F1
#
_cell.length_a   1.000
_cell.length_b   1.000
_cell.length_c   1.000
_cell.angle_alpha   90.00
_cell.angle_beta   90.00
_cell.angle_gamma   90.00
#
_symmetry.space_group_name_H-M   'P 1'
#
loop_
_entity.id
_entity.type
_entity.pdbx_description
1 polymer ?
#
loop_
_entity_poly.entity_id
_entity_poly.type
_entity_poly.pdbx_seq_one_letter_code
_entity_poly.pdbx_strand_id
1 'polypeptide(L)' 'MELNRQRYLALLNEGKIAFATGDPSDACPYDPYSADQAQQFGARYWTKGWIAARTAAEAKIPQDRVSAGQ' A
#
# COMPACT_ATOMS: atom_id res chain seq x y z
N MET A 1 -10.72 -18.09 -12.43
CA MET A 1 -9.52 -17.26 -12.15
C MET A 1 -9.80 -15.76 -12.12
N GLU A 2 -10.86 -15.26 -12.77
CA GLU A 2 -11.16 -13.83 -12.86
C GLU A 2 -11.46 -13.14 -11.51
N LEU A 3 -12.13 -13.85 -10.60
CA LEU A 3 -12.48 -13.37 -9.25
C LEU A 3 -11.23 -12.96 -8.43
N ASN A 4 -10.13 -13.70 -8.57
CA ASN A 4 -8.87 -13.38 -7.86
C ASN A 4 -8.19 -12.14 -8.43
N ARG A 5 -8.33 -11.87 -9.73
CA ARG A 5 -7.78 -10.66 -10.36
C ARG A 5 -8.51 -9.40 -9.90
N GLN A 6 -9.85 -9.45 -9.86
CA GLN A 6 -10.64 -8.31 -9.38
C GLN A 6 -10.35 -8.00 -7.91
N ARG A 7 -10.32 -9.03 -7.05
CA ARG A 7 -9.99 -8.87 -5.63
C ARG A 7 -8.58 -8.32 -5.42
N TYR A 8 -7.60 -8.79 -6.19
CA TYR A 8 -6.24 -8.26 -6.21
C TYR A 8 -6.19 -6.75 -6.55
N LEU A 9 -6.89 -6.33 -7.60
CA LEU A 9 -6.92 -4.92 -8.01
C LEU A 9 -7.61 -4.04 -6.96
N ALA A 10 -8.67 -4.53 -6.33
CA ALA A 10 -9.37 -3.83 -5.26
C ALA A 10 -8.44 -3.57 -4.06
N LEU A 11 -7.71 -4.59 -3.59
CA LEU A 11 -6.76 -4.47 -2.48
C LEU A 11 -5.63 -3.50 -2.78
N LEU A 12 -5.09 -3.53 -4.01
CA LEU A 12 -4.09 -2.55 -4.42
C LEU A 12 -4.65 -1.11 -4.38
N ASN A 13 -5.88 -0.92 -4.84
CA ASN A 13 -6.51 0.39 -4.85
C ASN A 13 -6.80 0.89 -3.43
N GLU A 14 -7.25 0.01 -2.56
CA GLU A 14 -7.51 0.30 -1.15
C GLU A 14 -6.24 0.81 -0.44
N GLY A 15 -5.10 0.11 -0.60
CA GLY A 15 -3.83 0.56 -0.04
C GLY A 15 -3.36 1.91 -0.61
N LYS A 16 -3.59 2.15 -1.90
CA LYS A 16 -3.28 3.46 -2.52
C LYS A 16 -4.14 4.59 -1.95
N ILE A 17 -5.43 4.33 -1.72
CA ILE A 17 -6.36 5.29 -1.11
C ILE A 17 -5.92 5.60 0.31
N ALA A 18 -5.58 4.59 1.11
CA ALA A 18 -5.09 4.76 2.48
C ALA A 18 -3.86 5.68 2.53
N PHE A 19 -2.89 5.50 1.64
CA PHE A 19 -1.77 6.44 1.55
C PHE A 19 -2.25 7.86 1.19
N ALA A 20 -3.16 7.99 0.23
CA ALA A 20 -3.69 9.28 -0.21
C ALA A 20 -4.50 10.02 0.87
N THR A 21 -5.13 9.30 1.80
CA THR A 21 -5.81 9.85 2.98
C THR A 21 -4.87 10.15 4.15
N GLY A 22 -3.58 9.77 4.04
CA GLY A 22 -2.58 9.99 5.07
C GLY A 22 -2.50 8.89 6.11
N ASP A 23 -3.15 7.74 5.87
CA ASP A 23 -3.09 6.61 6.80
C ASP A 23 -1.69 5.98 6.81
N PRO A 24 -1.16 5.62 7.99
CA PRO A 24 0.11 4.92 8.10
C PRO A 24 0.02 3.50 7.52
N SER A 25 1.16 2.90 7.18
CA SER A 25 1.19 1.52 6.67
C SER A 25 0.66 0.48 7.66
N ASP A 26 0.70 0.77 8.95
CA ASP A 26 0.15 -0.10 10.02
C ASP A 26 -1.38 0.04 10.17
N ALA A 27 -2.02 0.92 9.41
CA ALA A 27 -3.48 0.99 9.31
C ALA A 27 -4.06 -0.12 8.39
N CYS A 28 -3.23 -1.05 7.92
CA CYS A 28 -3.68 -2.19 7.13
C CYS A 28 -4.76 -2.96 7.92
N PRO A 29 -5.99 -3.11 7.39
CA PRO A 29 -7.07 -3.78 8.11
C PRO A 29 -6.93 -5.31 8.15
N TYR A 30 -5.93 -5.84 7.44
CA TYR A 30 -5.70 -7.27 7.29
C TYR A 30 -4.52 -7.72 8.13
N ASP A 31 -4.67 -8.88 8.77
CA ASP A 31 -3.61 -9.46 9.60
C ASP A 31 -2.67 -10.35 8.74
N PRO A 32 -1.39 -9.96 8.55
CA PRO A 32 -0.43 -10.76 7.80
C PRO A 32 -0.02 -12.06 8.51
N TYR A 33 -0.26 -12.19 9.82
CA TYR A 33 0.09 -13.36 10.63
C TYR A 33 -1.10 -14.29 10.90
N SER A 34 -2.28 -13.96 10.37
CA SER A 34 -3.49 -14.77 10.53
C SER A 34 -3.32 -16.14 9.86
N ALA A 35 -3.96 -17.17 10.43
CA ALA A 35 -4.09 -18.48 9.77
C ALA A 35 -5.02 -18.45 8.54
N ASP A 36 -5.79 -17.38 8.36
CA ASP A 36 -6.68 -17.22 7.20
C ASP A 36 -5.89 -16.71 5.97
N GLN A 37 -5.92 -17.51 4.89
CA GLN A 37 -5.29 -17.14 3.62
C GLN A 37 -5.89 -15.88 3.01
N ALA A 38 -7.17 -15.56 3.26
CA ALA A 38 -7.79 -14.34 2.76
C ALA A 38 -7.22 -13.09 3.47
N GLN A 39 -6.89 -13.20 4.77
CA GLN A 39 -6.23 -12.15 5.54
C GLN A 39 -4.79 -11.93 5.05
N GLN A 40 -4.01 -13.00 4.89
CA GLN A 40 -2.66 -12.90 4.34
C GLN A 40 -2.65 -12.32 2.91
N PHE A 41 -3.60 -12.74 2.08
CA PHE A 41 -3.76 -12.21 0.73
C PHE A 41 -4.12 -10.71 0.77
N GLY A 42 -5.07 -10.33 1.62
CA GLY A 42 -5.45 -8.94 1.89
C GLY A 42 -4.24 -8.08 2.26
N ALA A 43 -3.54 -8.48 3.32
CA ALA A 43 -2.39 -7.76 3.86
C ALA A 43 -1.28 -7.58 2.81
N ARG A 44 -0.96 -8.65 2.07
CA ARG A 44 0.10 -8.61 1.04
C ARG A 44 -0.19 -7.58 -0.05
N TYR A 45 -1.43 -7.52 -0.54
CA TYR A 45 -1.76 -6.67 -1.69
C TYR A 45 -2.20 -5.27 -1.30
N TRP A 46 -2.83 -5.10 -0.13
CA TRP A 46 -3.06 -3.78 0.45
C TRP A 46 -1.73 -3.05 0.67
N THR A 47 -0.77 -3.69 1.36
CA THR A 47 0.54 -3.09 1.65
C THR A 47 1.31 -2.76 0.38
N LYS A 48 1.24 -3.62 -0.65
CA LYS A 48 1.82 -3.31 -1.97
C LYS A 48 1.22 -2.06 -2.61
N GLY A 49 -0.10 -1.87 -2.51
CA GLY A 49 -0.79 -0.68 -3.00
C GLY A 49 -0.29 0.59 -2.29
N TRP A 50 -0.22 0.53 -0.96
CA TRP A 50 0.24 1.63 -0.12
C TRP A 50 1.69 2.02 -0.44
N ILE A 51 2.61 1.03 -0.48
CA ILE A 51 4.03 1.28 -0.81
C ILE A 51 4.16 1.89 -2.21
N ALA A 52 3.42 1.38 -3.21
CA ALA A 52 3.46 1.93 -4.55
C ALA A 52 3.01 3.39 -4.60
N ALA A 53 1.97 3.76 -3.84
CA ALA A 53 1.51 5.15 -3.74
C ALA A 53 2.55 6.03 -3.05
N ARG A 54 3.15 5.56 -1.94
CA ARG A 54 4.23 6.24 -1.25
C ARG A 54 5.43 6.48 -2.16
N THR A 55 5.95 5.45 -2.82
CA THR A 55 7.10 5.58 -3.72
C THR A 55 6.79 6.53 -4.88
N ALA A 56 5.57 6.49 -5.43
CA ALA A 56 5.16 7.44 -6.48
C ALA A 56 5.07 8.88 -5.97
N ALA A 57 4.71 9.10 -4.70
CA ALA A 57 4.71 10.42 -4.08
C ALA A 57 6.13 10.90 -3.79
N GLU A 58 7.00 10.04 -3.24
CA GLU A 58 8.42 10.32 -3.01
C GLU A 58 9.13 10.69 -4.31
N ALA A 59 8.87 9.97 -5.41
CA ALA A 59 9.45 10.26 -6.72
C ALA A 59 9.02 11.62 -7.32
N LYS A 60 7.89 12.18 -6.85
CA LYS A 60 7.43 13.52 -7.26
C LYS A 60 8.06 14.65 -6.46
N ILE A 61 8.68 14.35 -5.32
CA ILE A 61 9.44 15.32 -4.56
C ILE A 61 10.77 15.50 -5.30
N PRO A 62 11.04 16.67 -5.89
CA PRO A 62 12.35 16.92 -6.50
C PRO A 62 13.43 16.72 -5.44
N GLN A 63 14.47 15.96 -5.77
CA GLN A 63 15.62 15.68 -4.88
C GLN A 63 16.29 16.96 -4.31
N ASP A 64 15.96 18.13 -4.87
CA ASP A 64 16.41 19.46 -4.44
C ASP A 64 16.11 19.83 -2.98
N ARG A 65 15.20 19.12 -2.28
CA ARG A 65 14.95 19.34 -0.84
C ARG A 65 15.64 18.36 0.10
N VAL A 66 16.45 17.43 -0.41
CA VAL A 66 17.13 16.41 0.42
C VAL A 66 18.58 16.83 0.77
N SER A 67 19.15 17.84 0.12
CA SER A 67 20.51 18.35 0.40
C SER A 67 20.57 19.68 1.16
N ALA A 68 19.55 20.02 1.96
CA ALA A 68 19.57 21.20 2.82
C ALA A 68 19.77 20.86 4.31
N GLY A 69 20.48 19.78 4.61
CA GLY A 69 20.77 19.39 5.98
C GLY A 69 21.84 18.31 6.07
N GLN A 70 23.10 18.73 5.95
CA GLN A 70 24.24 18.42 6.84
C GLN A 70 25.57 18.71 6.14
#